data_AF-A0A950F4A8-F1
#
_entry.id   AF-A0A950F4A8-F1
#
_cell.length_a   1.000
_cell.length_b   1.000
_cell.length_c   1.000
_cell.angle_alpha   90.00
_cell.angle_beta   90.00
_cell.angle_gamma   90.00
#
_symmetry.space_group_name_H-M   'P 1'
#
loop_
_entity.id
_entity.type
_entity.pdbx_description
1 polymer ?
#
loop_
_entity_poly.entity_id
_entity_poly.type
_entity_poly.pdbx_seq_one_letter_code
_entity_poly.pdbx_strand_id
1 'polypeptide(L)'
;MKRLRALVVVHASLVPPESLDGHSDKEIDEWRTEYDVTSHLRRLGHEVRCLGVLDSLTELRSAIADWQPDIVFNLLEEFDGIVTYDQHVVAFLELMRQ
;
A
#
# COMPACT_ATOMS: atom_id res chain seq x y z
N MET A 1 14.03 2.58 -17.33
CA MET A 1 13.21 1.46 -16.80
C MET A 1 11.81 1.53 -17.41
N LYS A 2 11.10 0.40 -17.50
CA LYS A 2 9.67 0.38 -17.92
C LYS A 2 8.83 1.03 -16.82
N ARG A 3 7.91 1.93 -17.17
CA ARG A 3 6.90 2.45 -16.22
C ARG A 3 5.94 1.31 -15.86
N LEU A 4 5.69 1.16 -14.56
CA LEU A 4 4.80 0.16 -13.99
C LEU A 4 3.72 0.85 -13.16
N ARG A 5 2.62 0.15 -12.96
CA ARG A 5 1.50 0.52 -12.09
C ARG A 5 1.65 -0.23 -10.77
N ALA A 6 2.17 0.46 -9.76
CA ALA A 6 2.38 -0.09 -8.42
C ALA A 6 1.19 0.24 -7.51
N LEU A 7 0.54 -0.79 -6.99
CA LEU A 7 -0.45 -0.65 -5.91
C LEU A 7 0.26 -0.88 -4.59
N VAL A 8 0.39 0.15 -3.77
CA VAL A 8 0.99 0.06 -2.44
C VAL A 8 -0.13 -0.15 -1.43
N VAL A 9 -0.12 -1.28 -0.73
CA VAL A 9 -1.16 -1.65 0.24
C VAL A 9 -0.60 -1.42 1.63
N VAL A 10 -1.32 -0.64 2.44
CA VAL A 10 -0.89 -0.20 3.78
C VAL A 10 -2.04 -0.36 4.75
N HIS A 11 -1.76 -0.30 6.05
CA HIS A 11 -2.83 -0.22 7.04
C HIS A 11 -3.61 1.09 6.85
N ALA A 12 -4.94 1.08 7.05
CA ALA A 12 -5.80 2.24 6.78
C ALA A 12 -5.41 3.52 7.54
N SER A 13 -4.78 3.39 8.72
CA SER A 13 -4.27 4.53 9.49
C SER A 13 -2.91 5.05 9.04
N LEU A 14 -2.20 4.32 8.18
CA LEU A 14 -0.84 4.61 7.73
C LEU A 14 -0.80 5.13 6.29
N VAL A 15 -1.96 5.47 5.72
CA VAL A 15 -2.03 6.09 4.38
C VAL A 15 -1.32 7.43 4.44
N PRO A 16 -0.19 7.61 3.72
CA PRO A 16 0.59 8.82 3.80
C PRO A 16 -0.09 9.96 3.04
N PRO A 17 0.10 11.22 3.47
CA PRO A 17 -0.34 12.38 2.70
C PRO A 17 0.49 12.55 1.42
N GLU A 18 -0.02 13.35 0.48
CA GLU A 18 0.69 13.67 -0.77
C GLU A 18 1.87 14.64 -0.57
N SER A 19 1.94 15.34 0.56
CA SER A 19 3.07 16.20 0.96
C SER A 19 3.32 16.09 2.46
N LEU A 20 4.57 16.33 2.87
CA LEU A 20 4.97 16.46 4.28
C LEU A 20 4.62 17.84 4.87
N ASP A 21 4.24 18.80 4.04
CA ASP A 21 4.01 20.18 4.47
C ASP A 21 2.91 20.28 5.53
N GLY A 22 3.25 20.85 6.69
CA GLY A 22 2.30 21.07 7.78
C GLY A 22 2.17 19.92 8.77
N HIS A 23 2.93 18.84 8.61
CA HIS A 23 3.02 17.74 9.58
C HIS A 23 4.24 17.90 10.49
N SER A 24 4.07 17.53 11.77
CA SER A 24 5.17 17.44 12.72
C SER A 24 6.03 16.19 12.49
N ASP A 25 7.28 16.20 12.97
CA ASP A 25 8.18 15.04 12.85
C ASP A 25 7.56 13.76 13.43
N LYS A 26 6.80 13.89 14.53
CA LYS A 26 6.11 12.77 15.17
C LYS A 26 5.00 12.19 14.29
N GLU A 27 4.20 13.05 13.65
CA GLU A 27 3.17 12.59 12.71
C GLU A 27 3.81 11.92 11.50
N ILE A 28 4.89 12.50 10.96
CA ILE A 28 5.63 11.93 9.83
C ILE A 28 6.18 10.55 10.20
N ASP A 29 6.72 10.37 11.41
CA ASP A 29 7.26 9.09 11.87
C ASP A 29 6.23 7.95 11.87
N GLU A 30 4.93 8.25 12.01
CA GLU A 30 3.88 7.22 12.01
C GLU A 30 3.73 6.56 10.62
N TRP A 31 3.85 7.31 9.52
CA TRP A 31 3.65 6.82 8.14
C TRP A 31 4.89 7.01 7.24
N ARG A 32 6.06 7.22 7.85
CA ARG A 32 7.33 7.53 7.17
C ARG A 32 7.68 6.49 6.11
N THR A 33 7.54 5.22 6.46
CA THR A 33 7.86 4.10 5.58
C THR A 33 6.99 4.12 4.32
N GLU A 34 5.68 4.30 4.49
CA GLU A 34 4.70 4.34 3.42
C GLU A 34 4.92 5.54 2.51
N TYR A 35 5.20 6.71 3.08
CA TYR A 35 5.54 7.91 2.32
C TYR A 35 6.84 7.74 1.53
N ASP A 36 7.88 7.20 2.16
CA ASP A 36 9.17 6.99 1.49
C ASP A 36 9.05 6.00 0.34
N VAL A 37 8.34 4.87 0.53
CA VAL A 37 8.09 3.88 -0.54
C VAL A 37 7.29 4.50 -1.68
N THR A 38 6.15 5.14 -1.39
CA THR A 38 5.27 5.71 -2.43
C THR A 38 5.96 6.86 -3.18
N SER A 39 6.60 7.79 -2.48
CA SER A 39 7.31 8.92 -3.08
C SER A 39 8.52 8.46 -3.90
N HIS A 40 9.25 7.43 -3.44
CA HIS A 40 10.37 6.88 -4.18
C HIS A 40 9.91 6.20 -5.48
N LEU A 41 8.88 5.35 -5.43
CA LEU A 41 8.32 4.70 -6.62
C LEU A 41 7.83 5.74 -7.64
N ARG A 42 7.17 6.81 -7.19
CA ARG A 42 6.75 7.93 -8.05
C ARG A 42 7.96 8.64 -8.67
N ARG A 43 9.01 8.91 -7.88
CA ARG A 43 10.26 9.53 -8.34
C ARG A 43 11.00 8.67 -9.38
N LEU A 44 10.90 7.36 -9.29
CA LEU A 44 11.42 6.42 -10.29
C LEU A 44 10.60 6.40 -11.60
N GLY A 45 9.47 7.12 -11.65
CA GLY A 45 8.62 7.26 -12.83
C GLY A 45 7.51 6.21 -12.94
N HIS A 46 7.22 5.48 -11.86
CA HIS A 46 6.09 4.56 -11.80
C HIS A 46 4.79 5.31 -11.51
N GLU A 47 3.66 4.74 -11.93
CA GLU A 47 2.34 5.18 -11.50
C GLU A 47 2.02 4.46 -10.19
N VAL A 48 1.73 5.22 -9.14
CA VAL A 48 1.60 4.67 -7.78
C VAL A 48 0.25 5.04 -7.21
N ARG A 49 -0.49 4.02 -6.76
CA ARG A 49 -1.73 4.18 -5.99
C ARG A 49 -1.51 3.58 -4.60
N CYS A 50 -1.77 4.36 -3.55
CA CYS A 50 -1.80 3.85 -2.19
C CYS A 50 -3.23 3.42 -1.83
N LEU A 51 -3.37 2.25 -1.21
CA LEU A 51 -4.62 1.70 -0.72
C LEU A 51 -4.48 1.38 0.76
N GLY A 52 -5.25 2.06 1.60
CA GLY A 52 -5.42 1.70 3.00
C GLY A 52 -6.38 0.53 3.14
N VAL A 53 -5.98 -0.49 3.89
CA VAL A 53 -6.80 -1.68 4.21
C VAL A 53 -6.81 -1.88 5.71
N LEU A 54 -7.98 -2.18 6.26
CA LEU A 54 -8.15 -2.54 7.67
C LEU A 54 -8.52 -4.02 7.79
N ASP A 55 -9.70 -4.39 7.29
CA ASP A 55 -10.34 -5.69 7.51
C ASP A 55 -11.03 -6.26 6.26
N SER A 56 -10.95 -5.55 5.12
CA SER A 56 -11.72 -5.87 3.92
C SER A 56 -10.85 -6.29 2.74
N LEU A 57 -10.79 -7.61 2.47
CA LEU A 57 -10.21 -8.14 1.23
C LEU A 57 -11.02 -7.75 -0.01
N THR A 58 -12.29 -7.36 0.15
CA THR A 58 -13.14 -6.94 -0.96
C THR A 58 -12.62 -5.65 -1.60
N GLU A 59 -12.10 -4.72 -0.80
CA GLU A 59 -11.52 -3.47 -1.28
C GLU A 59 -10.21 -3.73 -2.04
N LEU A 60 -9.33 -4.57 -1.48
CA LEU A 60 -8.10 -4.99 -2.15
C LEU A 60 -8.39 -5.69 -3.48
N ARG A 61 -9.33 -6.63 -3.50
CA ARG A 61 -9.76 -7.33 -4.71
C ARG A 61 -10.28 -6.36 -5.77
N SER A 62 -11.14 -5.41 -5.37
CA SER A 62 -11.74 -4.44 -6.29
C SER A 62 -10.67 -3.50 -6.84
N ALA A 63 -9.74 -3.03 -6.01
CA ALA A 63 -8.62 -2.21 -6.46
C ALA A 63 -7.74 -2.95 -7.48
N ILE A 64 -7.46 -4.24 -7.26
CA ILE A 64 -6.70 -5.07 -8.22
C ILE A 64 -7.49 -5.25 -9.52
N ALA A 65 -8.79 -5.54 -9.45
CA ALA A 65 -9.61 -5.77 -10.65
C ALA A 65 -9.83 -4.51 -11.49
N ASP A 66 -10.14 -3.39 -10.84
CA ASP A 66 -10.48 -2.14 -11.50
C ASP A 66 -9.24 -1.41 -11.99
N TRP A 67 -8.21 -1.38 -11.14
CA TRP A 67 -6.96 -0.73 -11.51
C TRP A 67 -6.14 -1.67 -12.38
N GLN A 68 -5.99 -2.96 -12.10
CA GLN A 68 -5.02 -3.85 -12.79
C GLN A 68 -3.58 -3.35 -12.60
N PRO A 69 -3.05 -3.38 -11.35
CA PRO A 69 -1.63 -3.14 -11.10
C PRO A 69 -0.74 -4.12 -11.88
N ASP A 70 0.45 -3.66 -12.24
CA ASP A 70 1.54 -4.54 -12.70
C ASP A 70 2.24 -5.23 -11.51
N ILE A 71 2.21 -4.60 -10.33
CA ILE A 71 2.83 -5.08 -9.10
C ILE A 71 2.07 -4.56 -7.88
N VAL A 72 1.97 -5.40 -6.84
CA VAL A 72 1.49 -5.00 -5.52
C VAL A 72 2.67 -4.91 -4.56
N PHE A 73 2.83 -3.78 -3.89
CA PHE A 73 3.78 -3.57 -2.81
C PHE A 73 3.03 -3.69 -1.49
N ASN A 74 3.05 -4.86 -0.87
CA ASN A 74 2.36 -5.11 0.39
C ASN A 74 3.20 -4.61 1.58
N LEU A 75 2.69 -3.63 2.32
CA LEU A 75 3.26 -3.08 3.55
C LEU A 75 2.36 -3.33 4.77
N LEU A 76 1.39 -4.25 4.67
CA LEU A 76 0.59 -4.65 5.83
C LEU A 76 1.43 -5.48 6.79
N GLU A 77 1.36 -5.13 8.08
CA GLU A 77 1.96 -5.88 9.19
C GLU A 77 0.90 -6.64 10.01
N GLU A 78 -0.38 -6.39 9.73
CA GLU A 78 -1.53 -7.07 10.32
C GLU A 78 -2.74 -6.99 9.40
N PHE A 79 -3.79 -7.74 9.75
CA PHE A 79 -5.11 -7.63 9.12
C PHE A 79 -6.20 -7.83 10.17
N ASP A 80 -7.19 -6.93 10.20
CA ASP A 80 -8.27 -6.92 11.21
C ASP A 80 -7.76 -6.95 12.66
N GLY A 81 -6.67 -6.21 12.95
CA GLY A 81 -6.04 -6.16 14.28
C GLY A 81 -5.30 -7.43 14.69
N ILE A 82 -5.11 -8.38 13.77
CA ILE A 82 -4.42 -9.65 14.02
C ILE A 82 -3.15 -9.70 13.18
N VAL A 83 -2.01 -9.54 13.84
CA VAL A 83 -0.66 -9.55 13.21
C VAL A 83 -0.47 -10.79 12.33
N THR A 84 -0.81 -11.98 12.83
CA THR A 84 -0.60 -13.23 12.10
C THR A 84 -1.47 -13.42 10.86
N TYR A 85 -2.43 -12.52 10.60
CA TYR A 85 -3.29 -12.60 9.40
C TYR A 85 -2.68 -11.92 8.18
N ASP A 86 -1.56 -11.19 8.34
CA ASP A 86 -0.75 -10.65 7.25
C ASP A 86 -0.43 -11.69 6.16
N GLN A 87 -0.05 -12.91 6.56
CA GLN A 87 0.25 -14.04 5.67
C GLN A 87 -0.95 -14.47 4.83
N HIS A 88 -2.18 -14.29 5.33
CA HIS A 88 -3.39 -14.62 4.59
C HIS A 88 -3.67 -13.62 3.48
N VAL A 89 -3.29 -12.36 3.68
CA VAL A 89 -3.33 -11.34 2.63
C VAL A 89 -2.33 -11.67 1.52
N VAL A 90 -1.13 -12.13 1.87
CA VAL A 90 -0.12 -12.59 0.90
C VAL A 90 -0.66 -13.78 0.09
N ALA A 91 -1.21 -14.81 0.75
CA ALA A 91 -1.81 -15.95 0.06
C ALA A 91 -2.97 -15.52 -0.88
N PHE A 92 -3.78 -14.54 -0.46
CA PHE A 92 -4.82 -13.97 -1.32
C PHE A 92 -4.23 -13.28 -2.56
N LEU A 93 -3.16 -12.49 -2.42
CA LEU A 93 -2.47 -11.84 -3.54
C LEU A 93 -1.87 -12.86 -4.51
N GLU A 94 -1.30 -13.96 -4.02
CA GLU A 94 -0.80 -15.05 -4.86
C GLU A 94 -1.91 -15.67 -5.72
N LEU A 95 -3.11 -15.89 -5.16
CA LEU A 95 -4.27 -16.37 -5.92
C LEU A 95 -4.72 -15.38 -7.00
N MET A 96 -4.49 -14.09 -6.78
CA MET A 96 -4.76 -13.02 -7.74
C MET A 96 -3.62 -12.81 -8.75
N ARG A 97 -2.54 -13.60 -8.67
CA ARG A 97 -1.34 -13.53 -9.51
C ARG A 97 -0.65 -12.17 -9.48
N GLN A 98 -0.60 -11.57 -8.28
CA GLN A 98 0.16 -10.35 -8.00
C GLN A 98 1.57 -10.67 -7.48
#